data_AF-A0A7X7J8G0-F1
#
_entry.id   AF-A0A7X7J8G0-F1
#
_cell.length_a   1.000
_cell.length_b   1.000
_cell.length_c   1.000
_cell.angle_alpha   90.00
_cell.angle_beta   90.00
_cell.angle_gamma   90.00
#
_symmetry.space_group_name_H-M   'P 1'
#
loop_
_entity.id
_entity.type
_entity.pdbx_description
1 polymer ?
#
loop_
_entity_poly.entity_id
_entity_poly.type
_entity_poly.pdbx_seq_one_letter_code
_entity_poly.pdbx_strand_id
1 'polypeptide(L)'
;MKTEIRYLSLCGMLGYGYAPASLENALKGGLDFIGVDAGSTDPGPYYLGSGNGFAKPLQVRRDLGLALKPALDLKIPLIIGSAGGSGARPHVDKTLGILRDIAAEQGLRFRVAVIYSDIDREYLKRVAAEKRIRPCGGAPEFNPDCIGRLVNPVAQFGTAPIIEALKTGADVVLSGRCCDTAVFAAYPVMRGFPAGLALHAAKIAECGALCARPVGANDSLAVCLRQDSFTVEPPNPARKCTPDSVAAHSLYEQPDPHCFYEPEGEVDLRNCVFVQSGARAVTVSGSELRPAEKPCTKLEGAILRGYRAITIAGIRDPAAIASLDEIERGVRFAVRESASFVREGDYSLRFLRYGLDAVTGKNEAPAALPGEVGLLIEAVAPSQEQADALLGLARAKALHQGFPGRKATAGNLAFPCSPSDFQCGAVYDFALYHLADLTPGFEMKLLSIPEA
;
A
#
# COMPACT_ATOMS: atom_id res chain seq x y z
N MET A 1 33.52 17.56 -3.23
CA MET A 1 32.27 16.83 -2.89
C MET A 1 31.09 17.64 -3.41
N LYS A 2 29.96 16.99 -3.68
CA LYS A 2 28.75 17.68 -4.14
C LYS A 2 28.13 18.48 -3.00
N THR A 3 27.73 19.73 -3.25
CA THR A 3 27.22 20.65 -2.21
C THR A 3 25.71 20.50 -1.97
N GLU A 4 24.98 20.04 -2.99
CA GLU A 4 23.55 19.77 -2.91
C GLU A 4 23.15 18.57 -3.78
N ILE A 5 22.05 17.92 -3.42
CA ILE A 5 21.41 16.88 -4.24
C ILE A 5 20.02 17.35 -4.62
N ARG A 6 19.67 17.21 -5.90
CA ARG A 6 18.35 17.52 -6.44
C ARG A 6 17.70 16.24 -6.95
N TYR A 7 16.49 15.97 -6.53
CA TYR A 7 15.75 14.79 -6.99
C TYR A 7 14.27 15.07 -7.17
N LEU A 8 13.63 14.19 -7.91
CA LEU A 8 12.21 14.25 -8.20
C LEU A 8 11.51 13.04 -7.61
N SER A 9 10.49 13.27 -6.80
CA SER A 9 9.43 12.29 -6.56
C SER A 9 8.39 12.41 -7.67
N LEU A 10 8.21 11.35 -8.45
CA LEU A 10 7.33 11.37 -9.64
C LEU A 10 5.87 11.60 -9.28
N CYS A 11 5.37 10.87 -8.29
CA CYS A 11 4.01 10.90 -7.77
C CYS A 11 3.99 10.15 -6.43
N GLY A 12 2.85 10.20 -5.73
CA GLY A 12 2.69 9.53 -4.45
C GLY A 12 2.52 8.02 -4.50
N MET A 13 2.31 7.44 -5.69
CA MET A 13 2.44 6.00 -5.92
C MET A 13 2.53 5.74 -7.42
N LEU A 14 3.42 4.84 -7.83
CA LEU A 14 3.54 4.41 -9.22
C LEU A 14 2.21 3.86 -9.75
N GLY A 15 1.68 4.48 -10.81
CA GLY A 15 0.38 4.16 -11.42
C GLY A 15 -0.76 5.09 -11.00
N TYR A 16 -0.56 6.04 -10.09
CA TYR A 16 -1.56 7.08 -9.80
C TYR A 16 -1.64 8.13 -10.92
N GLY A 17 -0.63 8.17 -11.80
CA GLY A 17 -0.48 9.21 -12.80
C GLY A 17 0.22 10.45 -12.25
N TYR A 18 0.84 11.18 -13.17
CA TYR A 18 1.40 12.52 -12.93
C TYR A 18 1.35 13.34 -14.22
N ALA A 19 1.29 14.67 -14.11
CA ALA A 19 1.25 15.53 -15.29
C ALA A 19 2.61 15.50 -16.03
N PRO A 20 2.66 15.23 -17.35
CA PRO A 20 3.92 15.28 -18.11
C PRO A 20 4.63 16.64 -17.99
N ALA A 21 3.86 17.73 -17.95
CA ALA A 21 4.39 19.07 -17.75
C ALA A 21 5.15 19.24 -16.41
N SER A 22 4.76 18.53 -15.35
CA SER A 22 5.47 18.55 -14.06
C SER A 22 6.83 17.88 -14.19
N LEU A 23 6.90 16.74 -14.88
CA LEU A 23 8.16 16.07 -15.19
C LEU A 23 9.06 16.98 -16.05
N GLU A 24 8.54 17.55 -17.14
CA GLU A 24 9.27 18.49 -18.00
C GLU A 24 9.81 19.70 -17.24
N ASN A 25 9.04 20.26 -16.30
CA ASN A 25 9.47 21.37 -15.47
C ASN A 25 10.58 20.97 -14.50
N ALA A 26 10.47 19.79 -13.88
CA ALA A 26 11.49 19.27 -12.97
C ALA A 26 12.83 19.01 -13.68
N LEU A 27 12.78 18.49 -14.91
CA LEU A 27 13.99 18.17 -15.69
C LEU A 27 14.83 19.42 -16.02
N LYS A 28 14.21 20.61 -16.09
CA LYS A 28 14.93 21.89 -16.28
C LYS A 28 15.84 22.25 -15.08
N GLY A 29 15.56 21.71 -13.90
CA GLY A 29 16.24 22.05 -12.66
C GLY A 29 17.56 21.31 -12.40
N GLY A 30 17.97 20.39 -13.29
CA GLY A 30 19.16 19.54 -13.11
C GLY A 30 18.93 18.54 -11.97
N LEU A 31 18.46 17.34 -12.31
CA LEU A 31 18.20 16.26 -11.36
C LEU A 31 19.39 15.33 -11.24
N ASP A 32 19.48 14.67 -10.09
CA ASP A 32 20.52 13.69 -9.78
C ASP A 32 20.02 12.27 -9.74
N PHE A 33 18.73 12.11 -9.48
CA PHE A 33 17.97 10.88 -9.62
C PHE A 33 16.48 11.20 -9.67
N ILE A 34 15.71 10.22 -10.15
CA ILE A 34 14.26 10.22 -10.08
C ILE A 34 13.84 9.06 -9.20
N GLY A 35 12.97 9.30 -8.22
CA GLY A 35 12.43 8.29 -7.34
C GLY A 35 10.92 8.18 -7.49
N VAL A 36 10.40 6.97 -7.29
CA VAL A 36 8.96 6.73 -7.17
C VAL A 36 8.74 5.57 -6.23
N ASP A 37 7.93 5.78 -5.20
CA ASP A 37 7.45 4.67 -4.40
C ASP A 37 6.24 4.01 -5.09
N ALA A 38 6.13 2.70 -4.93
CA ALA A 38 4.99 1.92 -5.40
C ALA A 38 4.35 1.13 -4.27
N GLY A 39 4.68 1.44 -3.01
CA GLY A 39 4.35 0.68 -1.82
C GLY A 39 3.07 1.13 -1.11
N SER A 40 2.26 0.19 -0.63
CA SER A 40 1.24 0.44 0.39
C SER A 40 0.69 -0.89 0.90
N THR A 41 0.35 -0.91 2.20
CA THR A 41 -0.43 -1.99 2.82
C THR A 41 -1.81 -1.53 3.32
N ASP A 42 -2.18 -0.26 3.12
CA ASP A 42 -3.49 0.29 3.49
C ASP A 42 -4.68 -0.41 2.82
N PRO A 43 -4.58 -0.89 1.56
CA PRO A 43 -5.64 -1.68 0.93
C PRO A 43 -5.84 -3.07 1.55
N GLY A 44 -5.03 -3.42 2.55
CA GLY A 44 -5.09 -4.70 3.26
C GLY A 44 -4.28 -5.82 2.60
N PRO A 45 -4.42 -7.06 3.10
CA PRO A 45 -3.53 -8.19 2.78
C PRO A 45 -3.74 -8.80 1.40
N TYR A 46 -4.77 -8.37 0.66
CA TYR A 46 -5.16 -9.01 -0.61
C TYR A 46 -4.03 -8.97 -1.66
N TYR A 47 -3.39 -7.83 -1.84
CA TYR A 47 -2.37 -7.65 -2.88
C TYR A 47 -1.11 -8.45 -2.55
N LEU A 48 -0.66 -8.39 -1.30
CA LEU A 48 0.43 -9.24 -0.81
C LEU A 48 0.10 -10.73 -0.99
N GLY A 49 -1.10 -11.17 -0.58
CA GLY A 49 -1.48 -12.57 -0.64
C GLY A 49 -1.71 -13.13 -2.04
N SER A 50 -2.28 -12.32 -2.94
CA SER A 50 -2.55 -12.72 -4.33
C SER A 50 -1.35 -12.55 -5.26
N GLY A 51 -0.35 -11.77 -4.88
CA GLY A 51 0.79 -11.43 -5.76
C GLY A 51 0.39 -10.50 -6.91
N ASN A 52 -0.77 -9.83 -6.81
CA ASN A 52 -1.24 -8.87 -7.80
C ASN A 52 -0.90 -7.45 -7.40
N GLY A 53 -0.58 -6.62 -8.40
CA GLY A 53 -0.33 -5.20 -8.18
C GLY A 53 -1.58 -4.44 -7.75
N PHE A 54 -1.42 -3.47 -6.84
CA PHE A 54 -2.47 -2.52 -6.49
C PHE A 54 -2.88 -1.69 -7.72
N ALA A 55 -1.92 -0.95 -8.27
CA ALA A 55 -2.06 -0.25 -9.55
C ALA A 55 -2.09 -1.25 -10.72
N LYS A 56 -2.90 -0.97 -11.75
CA LYS A 56 -3.04 -1.85 -12.91
C LYS A 56 -1.83 -1.72 -13.86
N PRO A 57 -1.48 -2.79 -14.60
CA PRO A 57 -0.31 -2.77 -15.50
C PRO A 57 -0.28 -1.61 -16.50
N LEU A 58 -1.43 -1.21 -17.06
CA LEU A 58 -1.51 -0.07 -17.98
C LEU A 58 -1.14 1.26 -17.30
N GLN A 59 -1.51 1.45 -16.03
CA GLN A 59 -1.18 2.65 -15.28
C GLN A 59 0.32 2.70 -14.97
N VAL A 60 0.89 1.58 -14.52
CA VAL A 60 2.32 1.45 -14.24
C VAL A 60 3.14 1.66 -15.51
N ARG A 61 2.73 1.06 -16.63
CA ARG A 61 3.38 1.22 -17.94
C ARG A 61 3.39 2.67 -18.40
N ARG A 62 2.26 3.38 -18.26
CA ARG A 62 2.15 4.80 -18.60
C ARG A 62 3.16 5.63 -17.80
N ASP A 63 3.23 5.43 -16.49
CA ASP A 63 4.07 6.25 -15.62
C ASP A 63 5.57 5.98 -15.84
N LEU A 64 5.96 4.70 -15.96
CA LEU A 64 7.35 4.34 -16.26
C LEU A 64 7.76 4.74 -17.67
N GLY A 65 6.87 4.60 -18.66
CA GLY A 65 7.14 4.92 -20.05
C GLY A 65 7.47 6.41 -20.28
N LEU A 66 6.98 7.29 -19.42
CA LEU A 66 7.27 8.73 -19.44
C LEU A 66 8.56 9.10 -18.70
N ALA A 67 8.90 8.41 -17.61
CA ALA A 67 10.06 8.76 -16.77
C ALA A 67 11.37 8.06 -17.17
N LEU A 68 11.28 6.84 -17.69
CA LEU A 68 12.46 6.01 -17.96
C LEU A 68 13.39 6.64 -18.98
N LYS A 69 12.87 7.02 -20.16
CA LYS A 69 13.69 7.61 -21.22
C LYS A 69 14.40 8.90 -20.77
N PRO A 70 13.71 9.89 -20.15
CA PRO A 70 14.39 11.07 -19.61
C PRO A 70 15.49 10.76 -18.58
N ALA A 71 15.27 9.78 -17.70
CA ALA A 71 16.30 9.37 -16.73
C ALA A 71 17.56 8.83 -17.43
N LEU A 72 17.39 7.98 -18.45
CA LEU A 72 18.48 7.43 -19.25
C LEU A 72 19.20 8.50 -20.07
N ASP A 73 18.47 9.40 -20.73
CA ASP A 73 19.04 10.49 -21.52
C ASP A 73 19.89 11.43 -20.65
N LEU A 74 19.47 11.67 -19.40
CA LEU A 74 20.22 12.45 -18.40
C LEU A 74 21.31 11.66 -17.67
N LYS A 75 21.36 10.33 -17.83
CA LYS A 75 22.28 9.42 -17.13
C LYS A 75 22.16 9.52 -15.60
N ILE A 76 20.93 9.58 -15.11
CA ILE A 76 20.61 9.59 -13.68
C ILE A 76 19.81 8.34 -13.32
N PRO A 77 19.99 7.78 -12.11
CA PRO A 77 19.26 6.59 -11.73
C PRO A 77 17.77 6.86 -11.56
N LEU A 78 16.95 5.91 -12.02
CA LEU A 78 15.54 5.79 -11.69
C LEU A 78 15.37 4.75 -10.58
N ILE A 79 14.90 5.16 -9.40
CA ILE A 79 14.73 4.31 -8.23
C ILE A 79 13.24 4.03 -8.02
N ILE A 80 12.86 2.76 -8.05
CA ILE A 80 11.49 2.29 -7.89
C ILE A 80 11.42 1.48 -6.58
N GLY A 81 10.67 1.98 -5.60
CA GLY A 81 10.43 1.33 -4.32
C GLY A 81 9.23 0.38 -4.34
N SER A 82 9.23 -0.60 -3.44
CA SER A 82 8.06 -1.44 -3.10
C SER A 82 7.22 -1.89 -4.30
N ALA A 83 7.86 -2.43 -5.34
CA ALA A 83 7.24 -2.68 -6.63
C ALA A 83 5.87 -3.38 -6.51
N GLY A 84 4.85 -2.82 -7.16
CA GLY A 84 3.50 -3.37 -7.25
C GLY A 84 2.69 -3.37 -5.94
N GLY A 85 2.99 -2.51 -4.97
CA GLY A 85 2.21 -2.36 -3.73
C GLY A 85 2.89 -3.04 -2.55
N SER A 86 3.01 -4.36 -2.61
CA SER A 86 3.55 -5.14 -1.48
C SER A 86 4.97 -5.65 -1.70
N GLY A 87 5.57 -5.44 -2.87
CA GLY A 87 7.00 -5.66 -3.08
C GLY A 87 7.49 -7.11 -3.03
N ALA A 88 6.62 -8.11 -3.00
CA ALA A 88 7.02 -9.52 -3.12
C ALA A 88 7.45 -9.88 -4.54
N ARG A 89 8.18 -11.00 -4.70
CA ARG A 89 8.74 -11.46 -5.99
C ARG A 89 7.77 -11.41 -7.16
N PRO A 90 6.50 -11.87 -7.08
CA PRO A 90 5.57 -11.77 -8.21
C PRO A 90 5.31 -10.33 -8.67
N HIS A 91 5.35 -9.36 -7.76
CA HIS A 91 5.16 -7.95 -8.07
C HIS A 91 6.39 -7.34 -8.73
N VAL A 92 7.57 -7.65 -8.19
CA VAL A 92 8.86 -7.24 -8.74
C VAL A 92 9.01 -7.78 -10.17
N ASP A 93 8.76 -9.08 -10.37
CA ASP A 93 8.88 -9.72 -11.68
C ASP A 93 7.90 -9.15 -12.72
N LYS A 94 6.65 -8.87 -12.32
CA LYS A 94 5.67 -8.19 -13.19
C LYS A 94 6.12 -6.78 -13.58
N THR A 95 6.65 -6.01 -12.63
CA THR A 95 7.14 -4.65 -12.87
C THR A 95 8.38 -4.66 -13.77
N LEU A 96 9.28 -5.62 -13.57
CA LEU A 96 10.43 -5.85 -14.45
C LEU A 96 9.99 -6.21 -15.87
N GLY A 97 8.93 -7.02 -16.02
CA GLY A 97 8.30 -7.30 -17.31
C GLY A 97 7.82 -6.03 -18.02
N ILE A 98 7.16 -5.12 -17.31
CA ILE A 98 6.73 -3.82 -17.85
C ILE A 98 7.94 -2.98 -18.31
N LEU A 99 9.03 -2.96 -17.54
CA LEU A 99 10.26 -2.26 -17.94
C LEU A 99 10.88 -2.86 -19.22
N ARG A 100 10.90 -4.20 -19.35
CA ARG A 100 11.37 -4.87 -20.56
C ARG A 100 10.51 -4.52 -21.77
N ASP A 101 9.19 -4.50 -21.61
CA ASP A 101 8.28 -4.13 -22.69
C ASP A 101 8.52 -2.69 -23.16
N ILE A 102 8.62 -1.73 -22.22
CA ILE A 102 8.90 -0.33 -22.54
C ILE A 102 10.24 -0.21 -23.27
N ALA A 103 11.26 -0.95 -22.84
CA ALA A 103 12.56 -0.95 -23.47
C ALA A 103 12.49 -1.43 -24.93
N ALA A 104 11.73 -2.50 -25.20
CA ALA A 104 11.52 -3.02 -26.54
C ALA A 104 10.73 -2.02 -27.42
N GLU A 105 9.65 -1.43 -26.88
CA GLU A 105 8.80 -0.46 -27.58
C GLU A 105 9.56 0.83 -27.95
N GLN A 106 10.42 1.31 -27.05
CA GLN A 106 11.14 2.59 -27.21
C GLN A 106 12.59 2.44 -27.68
N GLY A 107 13.06 1.20 -27.93
CA GLY A 107 14.44 0.93 -28.34
C GLY A 107 15.48 1.32 -27.28
N LEU A 108 15.15 1.23 -26.00
CA LEU A 108 16.02 1.63 -24.90
C LEU A 108 16.97 0.51 -24.49
N ARG A 109 18.14 0.90 -23.96
CA ARG A 109 19.11 -0.03 -23.37
C ARG A 109 19.58 0.51 -22.03
N PHE A 110 19.54 -0.33 -20.99
CA PHE A 110 19.92 0.07 -19.64
C PHE A 110 20.24 -1.13 -18.76
N ARG A 111 20.94 -0.89 -17.65
CA ARG A 111 21.17 -1.86 -16.58
C ARG A 111 20.18 -1.64 -15.45
N VAL A 112 19.59 -2.73 -14.96
CA VAL A 112 18.69 -2.71 -13.81
C VAL A 112 19.24 -3.57 -12.68
N ALA A 113 19.31 -3.00 -11.48
CA ALA A 113 19.55 -3.74 -10.25
C ALA A 113 18.19 -4.08 -9.61
N VAL A 114 17.87 -5.37 -9.51
CA VAL A 114 16.62 -5.89 -8.95
C VAL A 114 16.91 -6.42 -7.56
N ILE A 115 16.18 -5.92 -6.55
CA ILE A 115 16.32 -6.33 -5.15
C ILE A 115 15.04 -7.06 -4.73
N TYR A 116 15.16 -8.30 -4.25
CA TYR A 116 14.03 -9.05 -3.72
C TYR A 116 14.01 -8.99 -2.19
N SER A 117 12.85 -8.67 -1.63
CA SER A 117 12.61 -8.59 -0.18
C SER A 117 11.99 -9.87 0.40
N ASP A 118 11.71 -10.87 -0.43
CA ASP A 118 11.09 -12.12 -0.02
C ASP A 118 11.93 -12.86 1.02
N ILE A 119 11.26 -13.40 2.03
CA ILE A 119 11.88 -14.12 3.14
C ILE A 119 11.69 -15.62 2.93
N ASP A 120 12.79 -16.37 2.97
CA ASP A 120 12.72 -17.82 2.98
C ASP A 120 11.99 -18.33 4.25
N ARG A 121 11.03 -19.24 4.07
CA ARG A 121 10.22 -19.76 5.19
C ARG A 121 11.06 -20.55 6.19
N GLU A 122 12.10 -21.26 5.74
CA GLU A 122 12.99 -21.99 6.66
C GLU A 122 13.85 -21.04 7.47
N TYR A 123 14.31 -19.94 6.86
CA TYR A 123 14.95 -18.85 7.61
C TYR A 123 13.99 -18.24 8.64
N LEU A 124 12.75 -17.94 8.26
CA LEU A 124 11.75 -17.40 9.20
C LEU A 124 11.49 -18.33 10.38
N LYS A 125 11.44 -19.66 10.16
CA LYS A 125 11.34 -20.65 11.25
C LYS A 125 12.52 -20.58 12.22
N ARG A 126 13.75 -20.39 11.72
CA ARG A 126 14.94 -20.24 12.58
C ARG A 126 14.85 -18.97 13.43
N VAL A 127 14.55 -17.83 12.81
CA VAL A 127 14.39 -16.54 13.50
C VAL A 127 13.28 -16.59 14.55
N ALA A 128 12.17 -17.29 14.24
CA ALA A 128 11.09 -17.53 15.18
C ALA A 128 11.52 -18.41 16.38
N ALA A 129 12.25 -19.50 16.13
CA ALA A 129 12.76 -20.39 17.18
C ALA A 129 13.74 -19.68 18.12
N GLU A 130 14.48 -18.70 17.61
CA GLU A 130 15.37 -17.82 18.38
C GLU A 130 14.61 -16.73 19.18
N LYS A 131 13.27 -16.65 19.08
CA LYS A 131 12.43 -15.62 19.72
C LYS A 131 12.82 -14.18 19.35
N ARG A 132 13.22 -13.99 18.08
CA ARG A 132 13.65 -12.68 17.54
C ARG A 132 12.55 -11.95 16.77
N ILE A 133 11.31 -12.46 16.82
CA ILE A 133 10.13 -11.85 16.19
C ILE A 133 9.24 -11.29 17.31
N ARG A 134 8.85 -10.03 17.18
CA ARG A 134 7.97 -9.34 18.12
C ARG A 134 6.87 -8.56 17.39
N PRO A 135 5.72 -8.30 18.01
CA PRO A 135 4.66 -7.53 17.38
C PRO A 135 5.11 -6.15 16.87
N CYS A 136 4.52 -5.71 15.76
CA CYS A 136 4.64 -4.34 15.25
C CYS A 136 3.34 -3.58 15.55
N GLY A 137 3.41 -2.52 16.36
CA GLY A 137 2.23 -1.73 16.74
C GLY A 137 1.19 -2.58 17.49
N GLY A 138 -0.07 -2.53 17.04
CA GLY A 138 -1.19 -3.28 17.62
C GLY A 138 -1.34 -4.74 17.12
N ALA A 139 -0.33 -5.29 16.44
CA ALA A 139 -0.37 -6.68 15.99
C ALA A 139 -0.46 -7.66 17.19
N PRO A 140 -1.10 -8.84 17.02
CA PRO A 140 -1.08 -9.89 18.03
C PRO A 140 0.33 -10.49 18.18
N GLU A 141 0.54 -11.28 19.23
CA GLU A 141 1.74 -12.10 19.37
C GLU A 141 1.96 -13.02 18.16
N PHE A 142 3.22 -13.19 17.79
CA PHE A 142 3.56 -14.00 16.62
C PHE A 142 3.19 -15.47 16.84
N ASN A 143 2.44 -16.05 15.91
CA ASN A 143 2.11 -17.47 15.91
C ASN A 143 2.98 -18.24 14.90
N PRO A 144 3.99 -19.03 15.34
CA PRO A 144 4.85 -19.80 14.44
C PRO A 144 4.12 -20.81 13.56
N ASP A 145 2.94 -21.29 13.97
CA ASP A 145 2.16 -22.27 13.21
C ASP A 145 1.67 -21.73 11.86
N CYS A 146 1.61 -20.39 11.71
CA CYS A 146 1.21 -19.77 10.46
C CYS A 146 2.27 -19.88 9.36
N ILE A 147 3.55 -20.15 9.69
CA ILE A 147 4.68 -20.04 8.74
C ILE A 147 4.47 -20.93 7.51
N GLY A 148 3.97 -22.16 7.70
CA GLY A 148 3.71 -23.09 6.60
C GLY A 148 2.64 -22.59 5.61
N ARG A 149 1.78 -21.67 6.03
CA ARG A 149 0.66 -21.11 5.25
C ARG A 149 0.96 -19.73 4.68
N LEU A 150 2.05 -19.07 5.10
CA LEU A 150 2.39 -17.71 4.68
C LEU A 150 2.60 -17.63 3.18
N VAL A 151 1.81 -16.83 2.49
CA VAL A 151 2.05 -16.45 1.10
C VAL A 151 2.86 -15.15 1.06
N ASN A 152 3.87 -15.15 0.20
CA ASN A 152 4.71 -13.98 -0.11
C ASN A 152 5.25 -13.24 1.13
N PRO A 153 5.88 -13.90 2.12
CA PRO A 153 6.47 -13.18 3.24
C PRO A 153 7.60 -12.25 2.76
N VAL A 154 7.58 -10.99 3.16
CA VAL A 154 8.56 -9.96 2.76
C VAL A 154 9.10 -9.21 3.97
N ALA A 155 10.31 -8.68 3.83
CA ALA A 155 10.93 -7.80 4.82
C ALA A 155 11.04 -6.38 4.26
N GLN A 156 10.44 -5.40 4.94
CA GLN A 156 10.52 -3.99 4.60
C GLN A 156 11.86 -3.41 5.08
N PHE A 157 12.82 -3.31 4.17
CA PHE A 157 14.17 -2.84 4.48
C PHE A 157 14.36 -1.32 4.29
N GLY A 158 15.41 -0.77 4.89
CA GLY A 158 15.81 0.65 4.78
C GLY A 158 16.70 0.96 3.57
N THR A 159 17.55 1.97 3.68
CA THR A 159 18.39 2.48 2.59
C THR A 159 19.48 1.52 2.13
N ALA A 160 20.01 0.67 3.00
CA ALA A 160 21.24 -0.09 2.73
C ALA A 160 21.18 -0.96 1.44
N PRO A 161 20.14 -1.76 1.17
CA PRO A 161 20.08 -2.55 -0.06
C PRO A 161 20.00 -1.69 -1.34
N ILE A 162 19.32 -0.54 -1.28
CA ILE A 162 19.25 0.41 -2.40
C ILE A 162 20.61 1.07 -2.64
N ILE A 163 21.34 1.40 -1.58
CA ILE A 163 22.72 1.92 -1.68
C ILE A 163 23.64 0.91 -2.39
N GLU A 164 23.58 -0.37 -2.01
CA GLU A 164 24.37 -1.41 -2.69
C GLU A 164 23.99 -1.57 -4.16
N ALA A 165 22.70 -1.49 -4.49
CA ALA A 165 22.23 -1.49 -5.87
C ALA A 165 22.75 -0.28 -6.67
N LEU A 166 22.71 0.92 -6.10
CA LEU A 166 23.22 2.14 -6.74
C LEU A 166 24.74 2.08 -6.99
N LYS A 167 25.51 1.47 -6.07
CA LYS A 167 26.97 1.28 -6.23
C LYS A 167 27.34 0.40 -7.43
N THR A 168 26.45 -0.46 -7.91
CA THR A 168 26.68 -1.26 -9.13
C THR A 168 26.70 -0.39 -10.41
N GLY A 169 26.25 0.87 -10.32
CA GLY A 169 26.08 1.77 -11.45
C GLY A 169 24.86 1.45 -12.31
N ALA A 170 23.89 0.71 -11.79
CA ALA A 170 22.63 0.46 -12.48
C ALA A 170 21.91 1.77 -12.82
N ASP A 171 21.32 1.84 -14.01
CA ASP A 171 20.54 2.98 -14.47
C ASP A 171 19.13 2.96 -13.83
N VAL A 172 18.64 1.78 -13.48
CA VAL A 172 17.38 1.57 -12.79
C VAL A 172 17.62 0.71 -11.54
N VAL A 173 17.06 1.11 -10.40
CA VAL A 173 16.93 0.26 -9.22
C VAL A 173 15.47 -0.13 -9.09
N LEU A 174 15.18 -1.43 -9.13
CA LEU A 174 13.85 -1.98 -8.92
C LEU A 174 13.84 -2.76 -7.61
N SER A 175 13.20 -2.19 -6.60
CA SER A 175 13.14 -2.76 -5.26
C SER A 175 11.83 -3.51 -5.01
N GLY A 176 11.94 -4.64 -4.32
CA GLY A 176 10.84 -5.22 -3.55
C GLY A 176 10.48 -4.33 -2.35
N ARG A 177 9.86 -4.92 -1.33
CA ARG A 177 9.33 -4.20 -0.17
C ARG A 177 10.44 -3.44 0.57
N CYS A 178 10.34 -2.12 0.58
CA CYS A 178 11.25 -1.24 1.31
C CYS A 178 10.45 -0.14 2.03
N CYS A 179 11.10 0.59 2.93
CA CYS A 179 10.53 1.82 3.45
C CYS A 179 10.43 2.84 2.32
N ASP A 180 9.34 3.60 2.29
CA ASP A 180 9.09 4.55 1.21
C ASP A 180 10.15 5.67 1.23
N THR A 181 10.60 6.04 2.44
CA THR A 181 11.74 6.94 2.65
C THR A 181 13.07 6.41 2.09
N ALA A 182 13.28 5.09 2.07
CA ALA A 182 14.51 4.49 1.57
C ALA A 182 14.74 4.79 0.08
N VAL A 183 13.65 4.91 -0.69
CA VAL A 183 13.66 5.24 -2.14
C VAL A 183 14.38 6.56 -2.39
N PHE A 184 14.14 7.55 -1.53
CA PHE A 184 14.63 8.91 -1.72
C PHE A 184 15.84 9.24 -0.83
N ALA A 185 16.03 8.55 0.29
CA ALA A 185 17.15 8.78 1.21
C ALA A 185 18.43 8.02 0.82
N ALA A 186 18.32 6.87 0.14
CA ALA A 186 19.47 6.02 -0.17
C ALA A 186 20.56 6.75 -0.97
N TYR A 187 20.19 7.43 -2.06
CA TYR A 187 21.17 8.15 -2.89
C TYR A 187 21.84 9.30 -2.11
N PRO A 188 21.14 10.19 -1.39
CA PRO A 188 21.75 11.16 -0.50
C PRO A 188 22.71 10.59 0.54
N VAL A 189 22.29 9.55 1.27
CA VAL A 189 23.10 8.93 2.32
C VAL A 189 24.37 8.31 1.72
N MET A 190 24.26 7.63 0.58
CA MET A 190 25.42 7.11 -0.16
C MET A 190 26.42 8.21 -0.54
N ARG A 191 25.94 9.43 -0.80
CA ARG A 191 26.76 10.59 -1.18
C ARG A 191 27.27 11.39 0.01
N GLY A 192 27.03 10.95 1.24
CA GLY A 192 27.53 11.56 2.47
C GLY A 192 26.72 12.75 2.96
N PHE A 193 25.43 12.84 2.62
CA PHE A 193 24.51 13.82 3.22
C PHE A 193 23.96 13.27 4.55
N PRO A 194 23.58 14.13 5.52
CA PRO A 194 23.10 13.68 6.82
C PRO A 194 21.82 12.84 6.69
N ALA A 195 21.84 11.66 7.30
CA ALA A 195 20.75 10.70 7.17
C ALA A 195 19.42 11.21 7.76
N GLY A 196 19.45 11.95 8.88
CA GLY A 196 18.23 12.53 9.47
C GLY A 196 17.50 13.47 8.51
N LEU A 197 18.23 14.41 7.90
CA LEU A 197 17.68 15.31 6.88
C LEU A 197 17.25 14.56 5.61
N ALA A 198 18.03 13.58 5.16
CA ALA A 198 17.69 12.79 3.97
C ALA A 198 16.40 11.98 4.17
N LEU A 199 16.24 11.33 5.33
CA LEU A 199 15.04 10.56 5.68
C LEU A 199 13.82 11.47 5.88
N HIS A 200 13.99 12.63 6.51
CA HIS A 200 12.88 13.59 6.65
C HIS A 200 12.46 14.18 5.30
N ALA A 201 13.41 14.55 4.44
CA ALA A 201 13.12 14.99 3.08
C ALA A 201 12.39 13.89 2.29
N ALA A 202 12.84 12.64 2.44
CA ALA A 202 12.23 11.48 1.83
C ALA A 202 10.79 11.24 2.32
N LYS A 203 10.53 11.39 3.62
CA LYS A 203 9.20 11.31 4.22
C LYS A 203 8.23 12.32 3.60
N ILE A 204 8.72 13.50 3.26
CA ILE A 204 7.90 14.50 2.55
C ILE A 204 7.70 14.13 1.07
N ALA A 205 8.70 13.48 0.46
CA ALA A 205 8.71 13.15 -0.96
C ALA A 205 7.92 11.88 -1.32
N GLU A 206 7.76 10.94 -0.38
CA GLU A 206 7.17 9.61 -0.66
C GLU A 206 5.77 9.68 -1.27
N CYS A 207 4.96 10.66 -0.87
CA CYS A 207 3.61 10.88 -1.40
C CYS A 207 3.53 11.95 -2.53
N GLY A 208 4.65 12.23 -3.21
CA GLY A 208 4.69 13.23 -4.29
C GLY A 208 4.25 14.62 -3.83
N ALA A 209 3.38 15.28 -4.57
CA ALA A 209 2.91 16.64 -4.23
C ALA A 209 1.76 16.67 -3.19
N LEU A 210 1.54 15.61 -2.41
CA LEU A 210 0.50 15.58 -1.36
C LEU A 210 0.70 16.69 -0.31
N CYS A 211 1.96 17.05 -0.03
CA CYS A 211 2.31 18.17 0.86
C CYS A 211 2.02 19.56 0.28
N ALA A 212 1.63 19.69 -0.99
CA ALA A 212 1.37 20.97 -1.65
C ALA A 212 -0.11 21.39 -1.60
N ARG A 213 -0.38 22.65 -1.98
CA ARG A 213 -1.72 23.23 -2.12
C ARG A 213 -1.91 23.84 -3.52
N PRO A 214 -3.03 23.56 -4.21
CA PRO A 214 -4.05 22.56 -3.88
C PRO A 214 -3.43 21.15 -3.80
N VAL A 215 -4.10 20.23 -3.09
CA VAL A 215 -3.60 18.86 -2.86
C VAL A 215 -3.56 18.07 -4.17
N GLY A 216 -2.54 17.23 -4.35
CA GLY A 216 -2.49 16.30 -5.49
C GLY A 216 -1.39 15.26 -5.34
N ALA A 217 -1.72 14.10 -4.80
CA ALA A 217 -0.81 12.96 -4.74
C ALA A 217 -0.42 12.45 -6.15
N ASN A 218 -1.24 12.71 -7.15
CA ASN A 218 -0.98 12.39 -8.57
C ASN A 218 -0.13 13.47 -9.27
N ASP A 219 0.84 14.04 -8.57
CA ASP A 219 1.74 15.07 -9.12
C ASP A 219 3.10 15.02 -8.43
N SER A 220 4.10 15.62 -9.06
CA SER A 220 5.50 15.46 -8.67
C SER A 220 5.94 16.47 -7.61
N LEU A 221 6.97 16.12 -6.84
CA LEU A 221 7.65 17.01 -5.89
C LEU A 221 9.14 17.03 -6.19
N ALA A 222 9.71 18.23 -6.41
CA ALA A 222 11.15 18.40 -6.49
C ALA A 222 11.70 18.70 -5.11
N VAL A 223 12.83 18.07 -4.79
CA VAL A 223 13.54 18.24 -3.53
C VAL A 223 14.98 18.64 -3.81
N CYS A 224 15.46 19.63 -3.07
CA CYS A 224 16.86 20.04 -3.04
C CYS A 224 17.40 19.90 -1.63
N LEU A 225 18.25 18.89 -1.41
CA LEU A 225 18.87 18.57 -0.14
C LEU A 225 20.29 19.16 -0.05
N ARG A 226 20.61 19.78 1.09
CA ARG A 226 21.91 20.34 1.47
C ARG A 226 22.39 19.68 2.77
N GLN A 227 23.55 20.10 3.25
CA GLN A 227 24.17 19.54 4.47
C GLN A 227 23.44 19.92 5.76
N ASP A 228 22.62 20.97 5.76
CA ASP A 228 21.95 21.51 6.95
C ASP A 228 20.43 21.64 6.78
N SER A 229 19.92 21.40 5.57
CA SER A 229 18.54 21.69 5.20
C SER A 229 18.11 20.94 3.95
N PHE A 230 16.80 20.85 3.72
CA PHE A 230 16.24 20.50 2.43
C PHE A 230 15.14 21.48 2.03
N THR A 231 14.93 21.67 0.74
CA THR A 231 13.87 22.51 0.18
C THR A 231 12.96 21.67 -0.69
N VAL A 232 11.65 21.81 -0.52
CA VAL A 232 10.65 21.14 -1.34
C VAL A 232 9.87 22.15 -2.16
N GLU A 233 9.69 21.87 -3.45
CA GLU A 233 8.93 22.70 -4.38
C GLU A 233 8.19 21.83 -5.41
N PRO A 234 6.87 22.01 -5.60
CA PRO A 234 6.15 21.28 -6.64
C PRO A 234 6.52 21.86 -8.03
N PRO A 235 6.94 21.04 -9.02
CA PRO A 235 7.23 21.52 -10.37
C PRO A 235 6.01 22.11 -11.10
N ASN A 236 4.80 21.74 -10.66
CA ASN A 236 3.55 22.30 -11.19
C ASN A 236 3.35 23.75 -10.70
N PRO A 237 3.29 24.76 -11.60
CA PRO A 237 3.13 26.16 -11.22
C PRO A 237 1.82 26.50 -10.52
N ALA A 238 0.79 25.66 -10.69
CA ALA A 238 -0.48 25.84 -9.99
C ALA A 238 -0.43 25.45 -8.51
N ARG A 239 0.67 24.84 -8.05
CA ARG A 239 0.84 24.34 -6.69
C ARG A 239 1.94 25.10 -5.94
N LYS A 240 1.80 25.13 -4.61
CA LYS A 240 2.80 25.64 -3.68
C LYS A 240 2.87 24.82 -2.39
N CYS A 241 4.04 24.72 -1.79
CA CYS A 241 4.19 24.26 -0.41
C CYS A 241 4.15 25.46 0.53
N THR A 242 3.58 25.26 1.72
CA THR A 242 3.57 26.21 2.83
C THR A 242 4.15 25.54 4.08
N PRO A 243 4.71 26.29 5.05
CA PRO A 243 5.30 25.69 6.25
C PRO A 243 4.34 24.73 6.97
N ASP A 244 3.08 25.11 7.11
CA ASP A 244 2.03 24.28 7.72
C ASP A 244 1.75 23.01 6.92
N SER A 245 1.73 23.08 5.58
CA SER A 245 1.41 21.92 4.75
C SER A 245 2.52 20.87 4.76
N VAL A 246 3.79 21.32 4.80
CA VAL A 246 4.96 20.44 4.89
C VAL A 246 5.13 19.90 6.31
N ALA A 247 4.90 20.73 7.34
CA ALA A 247 4.89 20.27 8.72
C ALA A 247 3.81 19.21 8.95
N ALA A 248 2.57 19.44 8.50
CA ALA A 248 1.48 18.48 8.62
C ALA A 248 1.80 17.14 7.94
N HIS A 249 2.49 17.15 6.80
CA HIS A 249 2.90 15.93 6.13
C HIS A 249 4.05 15.19 6.84
N SER A 250 4.88 15.91 7.62
CA SER A 250 5.87 15.25 8.50
C SER A 250 5.22 14.38 9.57
N LEU A 251 3.97 14.68 9.95
CA LEU A 251 3.18 13.95 10.96
C LEU A 251 2.30 12.85 10.34
N TYR A 252 2.31 12.72 9.01
CA TYR A 252 1.42 11.82 8.29
C TYR A 252 1.74 10.36 8.62
N GLU A 253 0.69 9.61 9.01
CA GLU A 253 0.76 8.21 9.43
C GLU A 253 1.67 7.93 10.63
N GLN A 254 1.92 8.96 11.47
CA GLN A 254 2.72 8.80 12.68
C GLN A 254 1.85 8.87 13.95
N PRO A 255 2.07 7.98 14.93
CA PRO A 255 1.42 8.06 16.22
C PRO A 255 2.02 9.15 17.13
N ASP A 256 3.27 9.55 16.87
CA ASP A 256 3.99 10.58 17.63
C ASP A 256 4.32 11.77 16.71
N PRO A 257 3.95 13.01 17.06
CA PRO A 257 4.26 14.18 16.24
C PRO A 257 5.74 14.63 16.30
N HIS A 258 6.54 14.07 17.21
CA HIS A 258 7.92 14.48 17.44
C HIS A 258 8.96 13.62 16.73
N CYS A 259 8.58 12.44 16.24
CA CYS A 259 9.51 11.55 15.54
C CYS A 259 8.79 10.57 14.61
N PHE A 260 9.58 9.92 13.76
CA PHE A 260 9.18 8.70 13.08
C PHE A 260 10.33 7.68 13.10
N TYR A 261 10.01 6.42 12.84
CA TYR A 261 10.95 5.32 12.92
C TYR A 261 11.19 4.70 11.55
N GLU A 262 12.46 4.45 11.26
CA GLU A 262 12.93 3.72 10.09
C GLU A 262 13.89 2.61 10.54
N PRO A 263 14.24 1.64 9.67
CA PRO A 263 15.25 0.63 9.98
C PRO A 263 16.60 1.22 10.42
N GLU A 264 16.92 2.43 9.95
CA GLU A 264 18.10 3.21 10.37
C GLU A 264 18.03 3.72 11.81
N GLY A 265 16.84 3.96 12.36
CA GLY A 265 16.66 4.57 13.67
C GLY A 265 15.47 5.53 13.78
N GLU A 266 15.47 6.31 14.85
CA GLU A 266 14.47 7.35 15.11
C GLU A 266 14.90 8.66 14.45
N VAL A 267 14.05 9.24 13.61
CA VAL A 267 14.23 10.59 13.09
C VAL A 267 13.49 11.55 14.02
N ASP A 268 14.24 12.35 14.78
CA ASP A 268 13.71 13.36 15.70
C ASP A 268 13.41 14.66 14.95
N LEU A 269 12.19 15.17 15.16
CA LEU A 269 11.64 16.35 14.51
C LEU A 269 11.47 17.55 15.46
N ARG A 270 11.80 17.42 16.76
CA ARG A 270 11.55 18.48 17.76
C ARG A 270 12.25 19.81 17.48
N ASN A 271 13.41 19.76 16.84
CA ASN A 271 14.19 20.93 16.49
C ASN A 271 13.94 21.38 15.04
N CYS A 272 12.94 20.80 14.35
CA CYS A 272 12.68 21.14 12.97
C CYS A 272 12.12 22.56 12.81
N VAL A 273 12.68 23.30 11.85
CA VAL A 273 12.22 24.63 11.48
C VAL A 273 11.77 24.62 10.03
N PHE A 274 10.55 25.09 9.77
CA PHE A 274 9.93 25.16 8.44
C PHE A 274 9.84 26.63 8.01
N VAL A 275 10.63 27.04 7.02
CA VAL A 275 10.71 28.43 6.56
C VAL A 275 10.24 28.52 5.11
N GLN A 276 9.35 29.45 4.83
CA GLN A 276 8.93 29.76 3.46
C GLN A 276 10.14 30.22 2.64
N SER A 277 10.39 29.57 1.50
CA SER A 277 11.47 29.91 0.58
C SER A 277 10.87 30.32 -0.77
N GLY A 278 10.92 31.61 -1.08
CA GLY A 278 10.19 32.18 -2.21
C GLY A 278 8.67 31.99 -2.11
N ALA A 279 7.97 32.09 -3.24
CA ALA A 279 6.51 32.06 -3.27
C ALA A 279 5.89 30.67 -3.16
N ARG A 280 6.66 29.60 -3.42
CA ARG A 280 6.13 28.25 -3.68
C ARG A 280 6.87 27.11 -2.99
N ALA A 281 8.03 27.37 -2.38
CA ALA A 281 8.88 26.35 -1.78
C ALA A 281 8.98 26.53 -0.26
N VAL A 282 9.35 25.46 0.44
CA VAL A 282 9.61 25.47 1.89
C VAL A 282 10.95 24.84 2.14
N THR A 283 11.78 25.51 2.93
CA THR A 283 13.04 24.98 3.43
C THR A 283 12.86 24.46 4.85
N VAL A 284 13.32 23.25 5.11
CA VAL A 284 13.25 22.57 6.39
C VAL A 284 14.67 22.26 6.87
N SER A 285 14.93 22.42 8.16
CA SER A 285 16.22 22.13 8.80
C SER A 285 16.00 21.58 10.21
N GLY A 286 17.02 21.00 10.83
CA GLY A 286 17.00 20.61 12.24
C GLY A 286 16.48 19.20 12.56
N SER A 287 16.24 18.34 11.55
CA SER A 287 15.97 16.92 11.79
C SER A 287 17.26 16.13 12.04
N GLU A 288 17.21 15.24 13.03
CA GLU A 288 18.36 14.45 13.46
C GLU A 288 18.01 12.96 13.49
N LEU A 289 18.92 12.12 13.01
CA LEU A 289 18.80 10.67 13.15
C LEU A 289 19.45 10.23 14.46
N ARG A 290 18.70 9.53 15.29
CA ARG A 290 19.22 8.69 16.37
C ARG A 290 19.30 7.26 15.87
N PRO A 291 20.52 6.75 15.58
CA PRO A 291 20.66 5.42 15.01
C PRO A 291 20.04 4.34 15.88
N ALA A 292 19.43 3.34 15.25
CA ALA A 292 18.92 2.18 15.96
C ALA A 292 20.07 1.42 16.65
N GLU A 293 19.88 1.03 17.90
CA GLU A 293 20.86 0.19 18.62
C GLU A 293 21.04 -1.20 17.97
N LYS A 294 19.97 -1.69 17.33
CA LYS A 294 19.93 -2.99 16.65
C LYS A 294 19.11 -2.87 15.36
N PRO A 295 19.51 -3.57 14.28
CA PRO A 295 18.69 -3.69 13.09
C PRO A 295 17.29 -4.19 13.44
N CYS A 296 16.28 -3.52 12.92
CA CYS A 296 14.90 -3.90 13.14
C CYS A 296 14.13 -3.74 11.84
N THR A 297 13.70 -4.86 11.27
CA THR A 297 13.03 -4.90 9.97
C THR A 297 11.60 -5.35 10.17
N LYS A 298 10.65 -4.62 9.60
CA LYS A 298 9.26 -5.03 9.60
C LYS A 298 9.04 -6.16 8.60
N LEU A 299 8.37 -7.21 9.04
CA LEU A 299 8.01 -8.37 8.26
C LEU A 299 6.51 -8.34 7.99
N GLU A 300 6.14 -8.59 6.74
CA GLU A 300 4.76 -8.64 6.28
C GLU A 300 4.50 -9.98 5.58
N GLY A 301 3.34 -10.58 5.80
CA GLY A 301 2.98 -11.86 5.18
C GLY A 301 1.51 -12.17 5.36
N ALA A 302 0.90 -12.72 4.31
CA ALA A 302 -0.53 -13.00 4.27
C ALA A 302 -0.80 -14.51 4.34
N ILE A 303 -2.02 -14.90 4.69
CA ILE A 303 -2.51 -16.28 4.56
C ILE A 303 -3.84 -16.27 3.80
N LEU A 304 -4.07 -17.28 2.97
CA LEU A 304 -5.38 -17.49 2.36
C LEU A 304 -6.37 -17.90 3.45
N ARG A 305 -7.43 -17.12 3.61
CA ARG A 305 -8.55 -17.40 4.52
C ARG A 305 -9.63 -18.21 3.80
N GLY A 306 -9.90 -17.89 2.54
CA GLY A 306 -10.92 -18.56 1.72
C GLY A 306 -11.27 -17.72 0.50
N TYR A 307 -12.51 -17.84 0.03
CA TYR A 307 -13.04 -17.16 -1.14
C TYR A 307 -14.34 -16.44 -0.79
N ARG A 308 -14.58 -15.27 -1.39
CA ARG A 308 -15.70 -14.38 -1.09
C ARG A 308 -16.68 -14.30 -2.26
N ALA A 309 -17.96 -14.30 -1.90
CA ALA A 309 -19.05 -13.86 -2.76
C ALA A 309 -19.89 -12.81 -2.00
N ILE A 310 -20.38 -11.80 -2.71
CA ILE A 310 -21.27 -10.77 -2.15
C ILE A 310 -22.52 -10.56 -2.99
N THR A 311 -23.61 -10.13 -2.36
CA THR A 311 -24.76 -9.53 -3.04
C THR A 311 -25.11 -8.22 -2.35
N ILE A 312 -25.63 -7.26 -3.12
CA ILE A 312 -26.07 -5.96 -2.63
C ILE A 312 -27.54 -5.80 -2.99
N ALA A 313 -28.35 -5.34 -2.04
CA ALA A 313 -29.76 -5.07 -2.25
C ALA A 313 -30.24 -3.84 -1.46
N GLY A 314 -31.22 -3.12 -2.02
CA GLY A 314 -31.98 -2.09 -1.30
C GLY A 314 -33.18 -2.69 -0.56
N ILE A 315 -33.54 -2.07 0.56
CA ILE A 315 -34.74 -2.37 1.34
C ILE A 315 -35.45 -1.06 1.64
N ARG A 316 -36.74 -0.97 1.26
CA ARG A 316 -37.56 0.24 1.45
C ARG A 316 -38.79 0.01 2.33
N ASP A 317 -39.22 -1.24 2.53
CA ASP A 317 -40.37 -1.52 3.39
C ASP A 317 -40.01 -1.20 4.85
N PRO A 318 -40.67 -0.21 5.50
CA PRO A 318 -40.36 0.16 6.88
C PRO A 318 -40.49 -1.00 7.87
N ALA A 319 -41.42 -1.93 7.61
CA ALA A 319 -41.59 -3.11 8.46
C ALA A 319 -40.42 -4.08 8.27
N ALA A 320 -39.94 -4.28 7.04
CA ALA A 320 -38.75 -5.09 6.79
C ALA A 320 -37.49 -4.47 7.40
N ILE A 321 -37.33 -3.14 7.30
CA ILE A 321 -36.22 -2.40 7.91
C ILE A 321 -36.23 -2.58 9.44
N ALA A 322 -37.40 -2.42 10.08
CA ALA A 322 -37.55 -2.63 11.52
C ALA A 322 -37.27 -4.08 11.96
N SER A 323 -37.49 -5.06 11.07
CA SER A 323 -37.34 -6.49 11.33
C SER A 323 -36.02 -7.08 10.79
N LEU A 324 -35.04 -6.26 10.40
CA LEU A 324 -33.78 -6.76 9.81
C LEU A 324 -33.04 -7.77 10.71
N ASP A 325 -33.00 -7.55 12.02
CA ASP A 325 -32.38 -8.50 12.96
C ASP A 325 -33.06 -9.88 12.95
N GLU A 326 -34.39 -9.92 12.76
CA GLU A 326 -35.15 -11.16 12.65
C GLU A 326 -34.94 -11.83 11.29
N ILE A 327 -34.95 -11.05 10.22
CA ILE A 327 -34.66 -11.52 8.87
C ILE A 327 -33.27 -12.16 8.83
N GLU A 328 -32.24 -11.47 9.32
CA GLU A 328 -30.87 -11.99 9.38
C GLU A 328 -30.77 -13.28 10.19
N ARG A 329 -31.44 -13.34 11.36
CA ARG A 329 -31.44 -14.55 12.20
C ARG A 329 -32.07 -15.74 11.48
N GLY A 330 -33.20 -15.52 10.81
CA GLY A 330 -33.87 -16.54 10.01
C GLY A 330 -33.02 -17.03 8.85
N VAL A 331 -32.35 -16.11 8.14
CA VAL A 331 -31.42 -16.46 7.05
C VAL A 331 -30.25 -17.29 7.57
N ARG A 332 -29.62 -16.89 8.67
CA ARG A 332 -28.50 -17.63 9.29
C ARG A 332 -28.92 -19.05 9.68
N PHE A 333 -30.08 -19.19 10.32
CA PHE A 333 -30.62 -20.49 10.67
C PHE A 333 -30.85 -21.36 9.43
N ALA A 334 -31.54 -20.81 8.41
CA ALA A 334 -31.85 -21.56 7.20
C ALA A 334 -30.61 -21.96 6.39
N VAL A 335 -29.58 -21.10 6.34
CA VAL A 335 -28.30 -21.41 5.71
C VAL A 335 -27.61 -22.54 6.47
N ARG A 336 -27.54 -22.48 7.82
CA ARG A 336 -26.94 -23.55 8.64
C ARG A 336 -27.60 -24.90 8.39
N GLU A 337 -28.93 -24.95 8.29
CA GLU A 337 -29.67 -26.19 8.03
C GLU A 337 -29.47 -26.73 6.60
N SER A 338 -29.23 -25.84 5.63
CA SER A 338 -29.20 -26.21 4.21
C SER A 338 -27.78 -26.39 3.63
N ALA A 339 -26.76 -25.85 4.30
CA ALA A 339 -25.38 -25.79 3.79
C ALA A 339 -24.55 -27.03 4.15
N SER A 340 -25.06 -28.23 3.87
CA SER A 340 -24.38 -29.51 4.18
C SER A 340 -23.06 -29.72 3.41
N PHE A 341 -22.82 -28.92 2.37
CA PHE A 341 -21.61 -28.96 1.53
C PHE A 341 -20.41 -28.19 2.12
N VAL A 342 -20.57 -27.55 3.28
CA VAL A 342 -19.49 -26.86 4.00
C VAL A 342 -19.63 -27.09 5.50
N ARG A 343 -18.50 -27.36 6.18
CA ARG A 343 -18.52 -27.63 7.62
C ARG A 343 -18.88 -26.36 8.39
N GLU A 344 -19.69 -26.51 9.43
CA GLU A 344 -19.97 -25.41 10.36
C GLU A 344 -18.67 -24.90 10.99
N GLY A 345 -18.47 -23.58 10.98
CA GLY A 345 -17.23 -22.94 11.44
C GLY A 345 -16.20 -22.67 10.33
N ASP A 346 -16.30 -23.33 9.17
CA ASP A 346 -15.38 -23.10 8.03
C ASP A 346 -15.85 -21.97 7.11
N TYR A 347 -17.05 -21.45 7.31
CA TYR A 347 -17.58 -20.31 6.58
C TYR A 347 -18.01 -19.18 7.50
N SER A 348 -18.08 -17.98 6.94
CA SER A 348 -18.68 -16.81 7.59
C SER A 348 -19.75 -16.20 6.71
N LEU A 349 -20.86 -15.80 7.31
CA LEU A 349 -21.92 -15.04 6.67
C LEU A 349 -22.04 -13.69 7.39
N ARG A 350 -21.89 -12.57 6.68
CA ARG A 350 -21.97 -11.21 7.22
C ARG A 350 -23.05 -10.42 6.52
N PHE A 351 -23.75 -9.58 7.28
CA PHE A 351 -24.74 -8.64 6.78
C PHE A 351 -24.27 -7.24 7.17
N LEU A 352 -24.14 -6.35 6.18
CA LEU A 352 -23.81 -4.95 6.38
C LEU A 352 -24.99 -4.10 5.96
N ARG A 353 -25.47 -3.26 6.89
CA ARG A 353 -26.68 -2.45 6.73
C ARG A 353 -26.32 -0.98 6.60
N TYR A 354 -26.02 -0.54 5.38
CA TYR A 354 -25.72 0.86 5.07
C TYR A 354 -26.97 1.73 5.27
N GLY A 355 -26.81 2.84 5.97
CA GLY A 355 -27.90 3.69 6.45
C GLY A 355 -28.40 3.34 7.86
N LEU A 356 -27.98 2.20 8.42
CA LEU A 356 -28.25 1.81 9.80
C LEU A 356 -26.97 1.76 10.63
N ASP A 357 -26.11 0.77 10.41
CA ASP A 357 -24.97 0.51 11.31
C ASP A 357 -23.79 -0.23 10.65
N ALA A 358 -23.69 -0.24 9.32
CA ALA A 358 -22.61 -0.94 8.61
C ALA A 358 -21.18 -0.46 8.92
N VAL A 359 -21.01 0.79 9.38
CA VAL A 359 -19.69 1.44 9.58
C VAL A 359 -19.31 1.48 11.06
N THR A 360 -20.17 2.02 11.91
CA THR A 360 -19.91 2.26 13.34
C THR A 360 -20.49 1.18 14.25
N GLY A 361 -21.22 0.21 13.68
CA GLY A 361 -21.97 -0.77 14.46
C GLY A 361 -23.03 -0.07 15.33
N LYS A 362 -23.37 -0.69 16.47
CA LYS A 362 -24.39 -0.18 17.39
C LYS A 362 -23.98 1.08 18.16
N ASN A 363 -22.76 1.58 17.97
CA ASN A 363 -22.25 2.75 18.69
C ASN A 363 -22.93 4.04 18.25
N GLU A 364 -23.36 4.14 16.98
CA GLU A 364 -24.00 5.33 16.42
C GLU A 364 -25.24 4.94 15.59
N ALA A 365 -26.17 4.21 16.20
CA ALA A 365 -27.43 3.90 15.53
C ALA A 365 -28.25 5.17 15.27
N PRO A 366 -28.95 5.28 14.12
CA PRO A 366 -29.74 6.46 13.80
C PRO A 366 -30.93 6.60 14.78
N ALA A 367 -31.26 7.83 15.14
CA ALA A 367 -32.35 8.14 16.07
C ALA A 367 -33.74 7.69 15.55
N ALA A 368 -33.91 7.60 14.23
CA ALA A 368 -35.09 7.07 13.57
C ALA A 368 -34.66 6.12 12.44
N LEU A 369 -35.51 5.14 12.12
CA LEU A 369 -35.25 4.23 11.01
C LEU A 369 -35.22 5.02 9.68
N PRO A 370 -34.23 4.75 8.81
CA PRO A 370 -34.13 5.39 7.51
C PRO A 370 -35.26 4.91 6.58
N GLY A 371 -35.59 5.72 5.58
CA GLY A 371 -36.58 5.36 4.55
C GLY A 371 -36.09 4.30 3.56
N GLU A 372 -34.79 4.06 3.51
CA GLU A 372 -34.14 3.05 2.66
C GLU A 372 -32.85 2.56 3.32
N VAL A 373 -32.55 1.27 3.18
CA VAL A 373 -31.32 0.63 3.67
C VAL A 373 -30.64 -0.11 2.54
N GLY A 374 -29.32 0.03 2.45
CA GLY A 374 -28.49 -0.83 1.60
C GLY A 374 -28.00 -2.04 2.39
N LEU A 375 -28.40 -3.25 2.00
CA LEU A 375 -27.94 -4.50 2.57
C LEU A 375 -26.87 -5.13 1.69
N LEU A 376 -25.66 -5.35 2.23
CA LEU A 376 -24.65 -6.20 1.62
C LEU A 376 -24.57 -7.51 2.41
N ILE A 377 -24.83 -8.63 1.73
CA ILE A 377 -24.64 -9.97 2.29
C ILE A 377 -23.32 -10.51 1.74
N GLU A 378 -22.42 -10.92 2.62
CA GLU A 378 -21.11 -11.48 2.29
C GLU A 378 -21.03 -12.92 2.80
N ALA A 379 -20.68 -13.84 1.91
CA ALA A 379 -20.30 -15.21 2.27
C ALA A 379 -18.81 -15.41 1.98
N VAL A 380 -18.11 -16.02 2.94
CA VAL A 380 -16.71 -16.46 2.74
C VAL A 380 -16.58 -17.92 3.17
N ALA A 381 -15.98 -18.74 2.31
CA ALA A 381 -15.85 -20.19 2.51
C ALA A 381 -14.51 -20.73 1.96
N PRO A 382 -14.16 -22.02 2.20
CA PRO A 382 -12.89 -22.59 1.75
C PRO A 382 -12.68 -22.61 0.23
N SER A 383 -13.75 -22.67 -0.57
CA SER A 383 -13.68 -22.57 -2.04
C SER A 383 -14.66 -21.52 -2.59
N GLN A 384 -14.41 -21.03 -3.82
CA GLN A 384 -15.31 -20.08 -4.49
C GLN A 384 -16.69 -20.70 -4.73
N GLU A 385 -16.74 -21.97 -5.13
CA GLU A 385 -17.99 -22.72 -5.33
C GLU A 385 -18.83 -22.78 -4.04
N GLN A 386 -18.19 -23.05 -2.89
CA GLN A 386 -18.87 -23.05 -1.60
C GLN A 386 -19.35 -21.65 -1.19
N ALA A 387 -18.56 -20.61 -1.46
CA ALA A 387 -18.93 -19.22 -1.17
C ALA A 387 -20.14 -18.79 -2.01
N ASP A 388 -20.15 -19.13 -3.29
CA ASP A 388 -21.25 -18.85 -4.22
C ASP A 388 -22.53 -19.58 -3.82
N ALA A 389 -22.42 -20.86 -3.46
CA ALA A 389 -23.56 -21.65 -3.01
C ALA A 389 -24.14 -21.11 -1.68
N LEU A 390 -23.29 -20.74 -0.73
CA LEU A 390 -23.71 -20.11 0.53
C LEU A 390 -24.41 -18.77 0.29
N LEU A 391 -23.85 -17.92 -0.57
CA LEU A 391 -24.44 -16.64 -0.90
C LEU A 391 -25.79 -16.83 -1.60
N GLY A 392 -25.88 -17.76 -2.55
CA GLY A 392 -27.12 -18.08 -3.26
C GLY A 392 -28.22 -18.52 -2.30
N LEU A 393 -27.90 -19.40 -1.34
CA LEU A 393 -28.81 -19.78 -0.26
C LEU A 393 -29.21 -18.58 0.60
N ALA A 394 -28.24 -17.79 1.08
CA ALA A 394 -28.48 -16.65 1.95
C ALA A 394 -29.37 -15.61 1.27
N ARG A 395 -29.08 -15.26 0.02
CA ARG A 395 -29.86 -14.32 -0.80
C ARG A 395 -31.28 -14.83 -1.04
N ALA A 396 -31.43 -16.09 -1.48
CA ALA A 396 -32.73 -16.67 -1.73
C ALA A 396 -33.58 -16.70 -0.45
N LYS A 397 -32.99 -17.01 0.70
CA LYS A 397 -33.66 -16.96 2.00
C LYS A 397 -33.99 -15.52 2.39
N ALA A 398 -33.07 -14.57 2.27
CA ALA A 398 -33.28 -13.18 2.64
C ALA A 398 -34.44 -12.52 1.87
N LEU A 399 -34.58 -12.84 0.58
CA LEU A 399 -35.67 -12.36 -0.27
C LEU A 399 -37.06 -12.85 0.19
N HIS A 400 -37.14 -14.06 0.75
CA HIS A 400 -38.39 -14.74 1.09
C HIS A 400 -38.65 -14.82 2.60
N GLN A 401 -37.68 -14.49 3.44
CA GLN A 401 -37.76 -14.60 4.89
C GLN A 401 -38.98 -13.84 5.44
N GLY A 402 -39.81 -14.54 6.22
CA GLY A 402 -40.96 -13.95 6.88
C GLY A 402 -40.54 -13.06 8.06
N PHE A 403 -41.38 -12.07 8.37
CA PHE A 403 -41.26 -11.21 9.54
C PHE A 403 -42.65 -10.72 10.00
N PRO A 404 -42.83 -10.32 11.27
CA PRO A 404 -44.10 -9.84 11.81
C PRO A 404 -44.65 -8.63 11.03
N GLY A 405 -45.94 -8.67 10.72
CA GLY A 405 -46.61 -7.57 10.00
C GLY A 405 -46.33 -7.52 8.50
N ARG A 406 -45.64 -8.52 7.93
CA ARG A 406 -45.43 -8.62 6.49
C ARG A 406 -46.76 -8.78 5.75
N LYS A 407 -46.98 -7.94 4.74
CA LYS A 407 -48.20 -7.93 3.93
C LYS A 407 -48.17 -8.89 2.72
N ALA A 408 -46.97 -9.21 2.23
CA ALA A 408 -46.76 -10.06 1.05
C ALA A 408 -46.05 -11.39 1.40
N THR A 409 -45.95 -12.29 0.44
CA THR A 409 -45.30 -13.61 0.60
C THR A 409 -43.79 -13.62 0.33
N ALA A 410 -43.28 -12.61 -0.39
CA ALA A 410 -41.90 -12.48 -0.84
C ALA A 410 -41.52 -10.99 -1.04
N GLY A 411 -40.28 -10.72 -1.45
CA GLY A 411 -39.88 -9.42 -2.01
C GLY A 411 -39.22 -8.45 -1.02
N ASN A 412 -38.44 -8.94 -0.07
CA ASN A 412 -37.77 -8.09 0.92
C ASN A 412 -36.64 -7.22 0.34
N LEU A 413 -36.08 -7.64 -0.80
CA LEU A 413 -34.83 -7.13 -1.36
C LEU A 413 -35.06 -6.64 -2.79
N ALA A 414 -34.48 -5.48 -3.12
CA ALA A 414 -34.39 -4.95 -4.49
C ALA A 414 -32.93 -4.99 -4.96
N PHE A 415 -32.63 -5.80 -5.98
CA PHE A 415 -31.25 -5.96 -6.49
C PHE A 415 -30.95 -4.94 -7.59
N PRO A 416 -29.79 -4.27 -7.57
CA PRO A 416 -29.42 -3.27 -8.57
C PRO A 416 -28.88 -3.87 -9.87
N CYS A 417 -28.48 -5.15 -9.87
CA CYS A 417 -27.83 -5.79 -11.01
C CYS A 417 -28.38 -7.21 -11.26
N SER A 418 -28.22 -7.67 -12.51
CA SER A 418 -28.44 -9.06 -12.93
C SER A 418 -27.22 -9.52 -13.73
N PRO A 419 -26.43 -10.50 -13.26
CA PRO A 419 -26.63 -11.27 -12.03
C PRO A 419 -26.53 -10.41 -10.76
N SER A 420 -27.22 -10.83 -9.69
CA SER A 420 -27.23 -10.14 -8.39
C SER A 420 -26.08 -10.52 -7.46
N ASP A 421 -25.36 -11.59 -7.80
CA ASP A 421 -24.29 -12.19 -7.00
C ASP A 421 -22.95 -11.90 -7.68
N PHE A 422 -21.98 -11.45 -6.88
CA PHE A 422 -20.66 -11.04 -7.35
C PHE A 422 -19.58 -11.88 -6.67
N GLN A 423 -18.73 -12.51 -7.49
CA GLN A 423 -17.53 -13.20 -7.02
C GLN A 423 -16.43 -12.16 -6.74
N CYS A 424 -15.92 -12.15 -5.51
CA CYS A 424 -14.79 -11.30 -5.13
C CYS A 424 -13.44 -12.04 -5.15
N GLY A 425 -13.46 -13.38 -5.25
CA GLY A 425 -12.26 -14.20 -5.28
C GLY A 425 -11.64 -14.43 -3.90
N ALA A 426 -10.34 -14.71 -3.89
CA ALA A 426 -9.59 -15.05 -2.69
C ALA A 426 -9.59 -13.92 -1.63
N VAL A 427 -9.72 -14.30 -0.38
CA VAL A 427 -9.64 -13.44 0.81
C VAL A 427 -8.43 -13.83 1.63
N TYR A 428 -7.69 -12.83 2.08
CA TYR A 428 -6.46 -13.01 2.84
C TYR A 428 -6.54 -12.30 4.18
N ASP A 429 -5.78 -12.80 5.14
CA ASP A 429 -5.49 -12.13 6.41
C ASP A 429 -3.99 -11.87 6.53
N PHE A 430 -3.58 -10.78 7.20
CA PHE A 430 -2.20 -10.64 7.64
C PHE A 430 -1.94 -11.64 8.78
N ALA A 431 -1.00 -12.55 8.59
CA ALA A 431 -0.52 -13.46 9.63
C ALA A 431 0.88 -13.09 10.12
N LEU A 432 1.60 -12.28 9.34
CA LEU A 432 2.88 -11.70 9.71
C LEU A 432 2.77 -10.18 9.53
N TYR A 433 2.82 -9.45 10.64
CA TYR A 433 2.96 -8.00 10.72
C TYR A 433 3.80 -7.67 11.96
N HIS A 434 5.08 -8.03 11.90
CA HIS A 434 5.96 -8.13 13.07
C HIS A 434 7.29 -7.45 12.80
N LEU A 435 8.03 -7.13 13.85
CA LEU A 435 9.40 -6.69 13.75
C LEU A 435 10.34 -7.86 14.01
N ALA A 436 11.41 -7.96 13.25
CA ALA A 436 12.48 -8.91 13.50
C ALA A 436 13.85 -8.27 13.33
N ASP A 437 14.79 -8.70 14.17
CA ASP A 437 16.21 -8.46 13.95
C ASP A 437 16.68 -9.45 12.88
N LEU A 438 16.68 -8.99 11.63
CA LEU A 438 17.19 -9.75 10.50
C LEU A 438 18.61 -9.31 10.21
N THR A 439 19.49 -10.28 9.95
CA THR A 439 20.81 -10.04 9.36
C THR A 439 20.65 -10.24 7.85
N PRO A 440 20.38 -9.20 7.04
CA PRO A 440 19.86 -9.44 5.71
C PRO A 440 20.99 -9.76 4.73
N GLY A 441 20.86 -10.89 4.05
CA GLY A 441 21.34 -11.04 2.68
C GLY A 441 20.13 -10.99 1.76
N PHE A 442 19.71 -9.80 1.35
CA PHE A 442 18.66 -9.70 0.32
C PHE A 442 19.23 -10.11 -1.02
N GLU A 443 18.47 -10.89 -1.79
CA GLU A 443 18.87 -11.27 -3.13
C GLU A 443 18.87 -10.03 -4.03
N MET A 444 20.02 -9.75 -4.66
CA MET A 444 20.17 -8.69 -5.65
C MET A 444 20.66 -9.29 -6.97
N LYS A 445 20.04 -8.90 -8.08
CA LYS A 445 20.43 -9.28 -9.45
C LYS A 445 20.70 -8.04 -10.28
N LEU A 446 21.84 -8.00 -10.96
CA LEU A 446 22.14 -6.98 -11.96
C LEU A 446 21.88 -7.55 -13.36
N LEU A 447 21.00 -6.92 -14.12
CA LEU A 447 20.57 -7.36 -15.45
C LEU A 447 20.81 -6.25 -16.48
N SER A 448 21.05 -6.63 -17.73
CA SER A 448 21.02 -5.72 -18.88
C SER A 448 19.73 -5.90 -19.65
N ILE A 449 19.07 -4.81 -20.04
CA ILE A 449 17.84 -4.81 -20.84
C ILE A 449 18.12 -4.05 -22.16
N PRO A 450 17.84 -4.65 -23.34
CA PRO A 450 17.51 -6.07 -23.53
C PRO A 450 18.70 -6.96 -23.15
N GLU A 451 18.43 -8.22 -22.82
CA GLU A 451 19.47 -9.21 -22.53
C GLU A 451 20.30 -9.45 -23.81
N ALA A 452 21.62 -9.55 -23.65
CA ALA A 452 22.59 -9.62 -24.75
C ALA A 452 22.61 -10.98 -25.45
#